data_AF-A0A1F9UNN4-F1
#
_entry.id   AF-A0A1F9UNN4-F1
#
_cell.length_a   1.000
_cell.length_b   1.000
_cell.length_c   1.000
_cell.angle_alpha   90.00
_cell.angle_beta   90.00
_cell.angle_gamma   90.00
#
_symmetry.space_group_name_H-M   'P 1'
#
loop_
_entity.id
_entity.type
_entity.pdbx_description
1 polymer ?
#
loop_
_entity_poly.entity_id
_entity_poly.type
_entity_poly.pdbx_seq_one_letter_code
_entity_poly.pdbx_strand_id
1 'polypeptide(L)'
;MGKSLLLAIWICVCSAAFAAEQPYGRPPFAIPPRQGTITDYWRPVKGGQPLNLQREPLVVMIQDLHANVGVQKNIAAILYRLNRLNKERGLLVCVEGASGEGDVSLLRSLPRLIRRGFEEMLLRRAYLTGAELAATETAADALQQGGVLWGRFKSYFVKSQTPAPVSLSTIHLWGVDDPDLYRKNWRAAKQVDKYGPQALNYLRPTKGILKEGAGKSMQKQLDLVTKLLMLRLQPDEYRAYLQGRALNPQGPPVYQQTVKLAEEYYLAADQRSHAMADNLKKRMGADAGITVLISGGFHTGEIGEILKKRNIPFAVITPDVKVLDQDQAYKARLREEE
;
A
#
# COMPACT_ATOMS: atom_id res chain seq x y z
N MET A 1 1.44 -20.43 30.27
CA MET A 1 1.92 -21.01 29.00
C MET A 1 1.13 -20.38 27.85
N GLY A 2 1.62 -19.26 27.33
CA GLY A 2 0.94 -18.45 26.31
C GLY A 2 1.20 -19.00 24.91
N LYS A 3 0.15 -19.42 24.21
CA LYS A 3 0.23 -19.72 22.77
C LYS A 3 -0.05 -18.41 22.03
N SER A 4 0.99 -17.88 21.38
CA SER A 4 0.93 -16.70 20.52
C SER A 4 -0.11 -16.86 19.43
N LEU A 5 -1.05 -15.92 19.38
CA LEU A 5 -2.03 -15.80 18.29
C LEU A 5 -1.27 -15.30 17.04
N LEU A 6 -1.08 -16.20 16.08
CA LEU A 6 -0.42 -15.95 14.80
C LEU A 6 -1.22 -14.91 13.97
N LEU A 7 -0.66 -13.72 13.78
CA LEU A 7 -1.19 -12.71 12.88
C LEU A 7 -0.63 -12.98 11.47
N ALA A 8 -1.10 -14.04 10.82
CA ALA A 8 -0.78 -14.29 9.43
C ALA A 8 -1.52 -13.28 8.53
N ILE A 9 -0.82 -12.25 8.04
CA ILE A 9 -1.27 -11.42 6.92
C ILE A 9 -0.97 -12.21 5.65
N TRP A 10 -1.98 -12.92 5.19
CA TRP A 10 -1.93 -13.60 3.90
C TRP A 10 -2.15 -12.59 2.78
N ILE A 11 -1.11 -12.39 1.97
CA ILE A 11 -1.30 -12.01 0.58
C ILE A 11 -1.97 -13.20 -0.08
N CYS A 12 -3.24 -13.05 -0.42
CA CYS A 12 -3.85 -13.98 -1.35
C CYS A 12 -3.21 -13.70 -2.72
N VAL A 13 -2.30 -14.58 -3.14
CA VAL A 13 -2.01 -14.77 -4.55
C VAL A 13 -3.32 -15.26 -5.16
N CYS A 14 -4.11 -14.35 -5.74
CA CYS A 14 -5.15 -14.72 -6.68
C CYS A 14 -4.46 -15.30 -7.93
N SER A 15 -4.03 -16.56 -7.85
CA SER A 15 -3.83 -17.42 -9.01
C SER A 15 -5.21 -17.83 -9.52
N ALA A 16 -5.93 -16.87 -10.07
CA ALA A 16 -6.89 -17.16 -11.12
C ALA A 16 -6.13 -16.97 -12.43
N ALA A 17 -5.55 -18.06 -12.93
CA ALA A 17 -5.06 -18.14 -14.29
C ALA A 17 -6.27 -18.01 -15.23
N PHE A 18 -6.71 -16.78 -15.48
CA PHE A 18 -7.50 -16.45 -16.65
C PHE A 18 -6.55 -15.80 -17.65
N ALA A 19 -5.92 -16.65 -18.47
CA ALA A 19 -5.46 -16.26 -19.79
C ALA A 19 -6.67 -16.15 -20.75
N ALA A 20 -7.74 -15.47 -20.31
CA ALA A 20 -8.73 -14.92 -21.21
C ALA A 20 -8.09 -13.63 -21.78
N GLU A 21 -8.17 -13.43 -23.10
CA GLU A 21 -7.75 -12.17 -23.71
C GLU A 21 -8.43 -11.01 -22.96
N GLN A 22 -7.66 -10.31 -22.14
CA GLN A 22 -8.11 -9.11 -21.44
C GLN A 22 -8.61 -8.13 -22.51
N PRO A 23 -9.89 -7.71 -22.50
CA PRO A 23 -10.47 -6.90 -23.57
C PRO A 23 -9.79 -5.51 -23.72
N TYR A 24 -8.89 -5.16 -22.81
CA TYR A 24 -8.19 -3.88 -22.72
C TYR A 24 -6.74 -3.93 -23.25
N GLY A 25 -6.24 -5.11 -23.64
CA GLY A 25 -4.87 -5.34 -24.12
C GLY A 25 -3.86 -5.57 -22.99
N ARG A 26 -2.57 -5.36 -23.28
CA ARG A 26 -1.47 -5.45 -22.29
C ARG A 26 -0.96 -4.05 -21.90
N PRO A 27 -0.46 -3.86 -20.68
CA PRO A 27 0.19 -2.61 -20.30
C PRO A 27 1.43 -2.35 -21.17
N PRO A 28 1.86 -1.08 -21.34
CA PRO A 28 2.98 -0.70 -22.20
C PRO A 28 4.36 -1.02 -21.59
N PHE A 29 4.39 -1.84 -20.55
CA PHE A 29 5.60 -2.27 -19.87
C PHE A 29 5.43 -3.70 -19.34
N ALA A 30 6.57 -4.35 -19.06
CA ALA A 30 6.62 -5.65 -18.39
C ALA A 30 7.38 -5.55 -17.06
N ILE A 31 6.99 -6.35 -16.09
CA ILE A 31 7.71 -6.50 -14.80
C ILE A 31 8.42 -7.87 -14.79
N PRO A 32 9.72 -7.93 -14.42
CA PRO A 32 10.40 -9.20 -14.21
C PRO A 32 9.65 -10.06 -13.19
N PRO A 33 9.36 -11.36 -13.48
CA PRO A 33 8.58 -12.22 -12.58
C PRO A 33 9.13 -12.30 -11.16
N ARG A 34 10.46 -12.20 -11.00
CA ARG A 34 11.14 -12.20 -9.69
C ARG A 34 10.86 -10.97 -8.81
N GLN A 35 10.28 -9.92 -9.38
CA GLN A 35 9.96 -8.66 -8.70
C GLN A 35 8.46 -8.56 -8.43
N GLY A 36 7.63 -9.07 -9.33
CA GLY A 36 6.18 -9.08 -9.17
C GLY A 36 5.45 -9.42 -10.46
N THR A 37 4.13 -9.42 -10.35
CA THR A 37 3.20 -9.79 -11.42
C THR A 37 2.21 -8.65 -11.64
N ILE A 38 1.87 -8.37 -12.90
CA ILE A 38 0.77 -7.46 -13.22
C ILE A 38 -0.52 -8.26 -13.08
N THR A 39 -1.35 -7.90 -12.10
CA THR A 39 -2.55 -8.64 -11.70
C THR A 39 -3.84 -8.03 -12.22
N ASP A 40 -3.82 -6.74 -12.57
CA ASP A 40 -4.93 -6.07 -13.23
C ASP A 40 -4.41 -5.00 -14.21
N TYR A 41 -5.18 -4.73 -15.25
CA TYR A 41 -4.91 -3.68 -16.21
C TYR A 41 -6.20 -3.24 -16.87
N TRP A 42 -6.46 -1.94 -16.82
CA TRP A 42 -7.64 -1.36 -17.43
C TRP A 42 -7.29 -0.11 -18.22
N ARG A 43 -7.91 0.01 -19.38
CA ARG A 43 -7.74 1.15 -20.28
C ARG A 43 -9.08 1.48 -20.95
N PRO A 44 -9.52 2.75 -20.94
CA PRO A 44 -10.77 3.12 -21.58
C PRO A 44 -10.68 2.98 -23.11
N VAL A 45 -11.83 2.74 -23.74
CA VAL A 45 -12.01 2.68 -25.19
C VAL A 45 -12.81 3.90 -25.61
N LYS A 46 -12.28 4.72 -26.52
CA LYS A 46 -12.95 5.93 -27.02
C LYS A 46 -13.07 5.82 -28.55
N GLY A 47 -14.30 5.89 -29.07
CA GLY A 47 -14.55 5.76 -30.51
C GLY A 47 -14.14 4.39 -31.10
N GLY A 48 -14.28 3.32 -30.32
CA GLY A 48 -13.91 1.95 -30.74
C GLY A 48 -12.41 1.64 -30.70
N GLN A 49 -11.57 2.62 -30.35
CA GLN A 49 -10.12 2.45 -30.22
C GLN A 49 -9.70 2.58 -28.75
N PRO A 50 -8.77 1.75 -28.27
CA PRO A 50 -8.21 1.92 -26.94
C PRO A 50 -7.45 3.24 -26.79
N LEU A 51 -7.51 3.86 -25.61
CA LEU A 51 -6.86 5.14 -25.33
C LEU A 51 -5.35 5.10 -25.65
N ASN A 52 -4.83 6.18 -26.24
CA ASN A 52 -3.40 6.29 -26.58
C ASN A 52 -2.58 6.76 -25.38
N LEU A 53 -1.90 5.81 -24.71
CA LEU A 53 -1.07 6.07 -23.53
C LEU A 53 0.20 6.89 -23.83
N GLN A 54 0.55 7.16 -25.08
CA GLN A 54 1.63 8.12 -25.41
C GLN A 54 1.22 9.58 -25.15
N ARG A 55 -0.08 9.85 -24.99
CA ARG A 55 -0.63 11.19 -24.80
C ARG A 55 -1.40 11.34 -23.48
N GLU A 56 -1.56 10.26 -22.74
CA GLU A 56 -2.48 10.16 -21.62
C GLU A 56 -1.75 9.64 -20.38
N PRO A 57 -2.10 10.12 -19.18
CA PRO A 57 -1.45 9.67 -17.96
C PRO A 57 -1.88 8.25 -17.61
N LEU A 58 -0.94 7.45 -17.11
CA LEU A 58 -1.16 6.08 -16.63
C LEU A 58 -0.88 6.01 -15.12
N VAL A 59 -1.84 5.49 -14.36
CA VAL A 59 -1.63 5.17 -12.95
C VAL A 59 -1.10 3.74 -12.82
N VAL A 60 -0.01 3.54 -12.09
CA VAL A 60 0.49 2.21 -11.73
C VAL A 60 0.33 2.01 -10.24
N MET A 61 -0.58 1.13 -9.84
CA MET A 61 -0.78 0.78 -8.44
C MET A 61 0.14 -0.38 -8.07
N ILE A 62 0.90 -0.27 -6.99
CA ILE A 62 1.75 -1.33 -6.45
C ILE A 62 1.18 -1.73 -5.09
N GLN A 63 0.83 -3.00 -4.94
CA GLN A 63 0.30 -3.52 -3.69
C GLN A 63 1.40 -3.68 -2.65
N ASP A 64 1.30 -2.94 -1.56
CA ASP A 64 2.29 -2.99 -0.50
C ASP A 64 2.00 -4.12 0.49
N LEU A 65 3.07 -4.82 0.86
CA LEU A 65 3.11 -5.66 2.05
C LEU A 65 4.11 -5.06 3.02
N HIS A 66 3.56 -4.33 3.98
CA HIS A 66 4.34 -3.59 4.95
C HIS A 66 5.22 -4.53 5.79
N ALA A 67 6.37 -4.01 6.23
CA ALA A 67 7.32 -4.72 7.09
C ALA A 67 7.92 -6.03 6.53
N ASN A 68 7.73 -6.34 5.25
CA ASN A 68 8.40 -7.45 4.58
C ASN A 68 9.58 -6.95 3.74
N VAL A 69 10.81 -7.28 4.15
CA VAL A 69 12.02 -6.73 3.53
C VAL A 69 12.13 -7.13 2.05
N GLY A 70 11.75 -8.37 1.73
CA GLY A 70 11.76 -8.87 0.35
C GLY A 70 10.82 -8.08 -0.57
N VAL A 71 9.59 -7.85 -0.12
CA VAL A 71 8.61 -7.05 -0.85
C VAL A 71 9.05 -5.59 -0.96
N GLN A 72 9.55 -4.96 0.10
CA GLN A 72 10.03 -3.57 0.02
C GLN A 72 11.17 -3.41 -1.00
N LYS A 73 12.10 -4.37 -1.06
CA LYS A 73 13.16 -4.40 -2.08
C LYS A 73 12.60 -4.61 -3.50
N ASN A 74 11.58 -5.45 -3.65
CA ASN A 74 10.89 -5.65 -4.92
C ASN A 74 10.16 -4.38 -5.38
N ILE A 75 9.46 -3.68 -4.48
CA ILE A 75 8.83 -2.38 -4.74
C ILE A 75 9.88 -1.38 -5.25
N ALA A 76 11.01 -1.24 -4.54
CA ALA A 76 12.08 -0.33 -4.98
C ALA A 76 12.59 -0.66 -6.39
N ALA A 77 12.79 -1.94 -6.68
CA ALA A 77 13.25 -2.40 -7.99
C ALA A 77 12.22 -2.14 -9.13
N ILE A 78 10.93 -2.27 -8.83
CA ILE A 78 9.83 -1.91 -9.75
C ILE A 78 9.87 -0.40 -10.01
N LEU A 79 10.01 0.42 -8.96
CA LEU A 79 10.09 1.88 -9.09
C LEU A 79 11.28 2.33 -9.94
N TYR A 80 12.47 1.73 -9.80
CA TYR A 80 13.60 2.03 -10.69
C TYR A 80 13.28 1.75 -12.15
N ARG A 81 12.53 0.67 -12.42
CA ARG A 81 12.13 0.33 -13.78
C ARG A 81 11.14 1.35 -14.33
N LEU A 82 10.10 1.69 -13.58
CA LEU A 82 9.10 2.68 -13.99
C LEU A 82 9.72 4.07 -14.17
N ASN A 83 10.64 4.46 -13.28
CA ASN A 83 11.39 5.71 -13.39
C ASN A 83 12.24 5.77 -14.67
N ARG A 84 12.87 4.66 -15.08
CA ARG A 84 13.60 4.59 -16.36
C ARG A 84 12.69 4.68 -17.59
N LEU A 85 11.41 4.36 -17.46
CA LEU A 85 10.42 4.55 -18.53
C LEU A 85 9.87 5.99 -18.55
N ASN A 86 9.93 6.70 -17.42
CA ASN A 86 9.38 8.05 -17.24
C ASN A 86 10.46 9.16 -17.20
N LYS A 87 11.66 8.89 -17.72
CA LYS A 87 12.89 9.69 -17.50
C LYS A 87 12.76 11.19 -17.67
N GLU A 88 11.99 11.66 -18.64
CA GLU A 88 11.90 13.09 -18.96
C GLU A 88 11.17 13.91 -17.89
N ARG A 89 10.40 13.27 -17.02
CA ARG A 89 9.47 13.96 -16.10
C ARG A 89 9.72 13.66 -14.62
N GLY A 90 10.61 12.71 -14.34
CA GLY A 90 10.67 12.08 -13.02
C GLY A 90 9.41 11.25 -12.73
N LEU A 91 9.48 10.37 -11.74
CA LEU A 91 8.39 9.50 -11.32
C LEU A 91 7.75 10.07 -10.05
N LEU A 92 6.49 10.50 -10.15
CA LEU A 92 5.67 10.77 -8.97
C LEU A 92 5.24 9.44 -8.36
N VAL A 93 5.56 9.24 -7.08
CA VAL A 93 5.20 8.06 -6.30
C VAL A 93 4.36 8.51 -5.11
N CYS A 94 3.06 8.25 -5.23
CA CYS A 94 2.08 8.46 -4.18
C CYS A 94 2.09 7.28 -3.20
N VAL A 95 1.99 7.55 -1.89
CA VAL A 95 2.12 6.52 -0.85
C VAL A 95 0.97 6.62 0.17
N GLU A 96 0.37 5.49 0.48
CA GLU A 96 -0.57 5.32 1.60
C GLU A 96 0.13 5.55 2.96
N GLY A 97 -0.61 6.05 3.96
CA GLY A 97 -0.13 6.20 5.33
C GLY A 97 0.71 7.44 5.57
N ALA A 98 0.81 8.33 4.57
CA ALA A 98 1.46 9.62 4.66
C ALA A 98 0.60 10.71 4.02
N SER A 99 0.88 11.97 4.35
CA SER A 99 0.25 13.14 3.73
C SER A 99 1.31 14.20 3.38
N GLY A 100 1.26 14.74 2.16
CA GLY A 100 2.17 15.80 1.71
C GLY A 100 3.49 15.29 1.15
N GLU A 101 4.48 16.17 1.00
CA GLU A 101 5.77 15.82 0.39
C GLU A 101 6.60 14.90 1.30
N GLY A 102 7.14 13.82 0.73
CA GLY A 102 8.06 12.92 1.43
C GLY A 102 9.51 13.37 1.29
N ASP A 103 10.21 13.57 2.42
CA ASP A 103 11.60 14.02 2.43
C ASP A 103 12.58 12.91 2.83
N VAL A 104 13.46 12.52 1.90
CA VAL A 104 14.57 11.58 2.12
C VAL A 104 15.94 12.28 2.16
N SER A 105 15.98 13.61 2.32
CA SER A 105 17.23 14.40 2.36
C SER A 105 18.21 13.92 3.41
N LEU A 106 17.73 13.51 4.59
CA LEU A 106 18.59 13.02 5.66
C LEU A 106 19.37 11.78 5.24
N LEU A 107 18.69 10.76 4.69
CA LEU A 107 19.35 9.55 4.20
C LEU A 107 20.31 9.86 3.06
N ARG A 108 19.92 10.75 2.14
CA ARG A 108 20.76 11.19 1.02
C ARG A 108 22.04 11.91 1.47
N SER A 109 22.02 12.57 2.63
CA SER A 109 23.19 13.28 3.16
C SER A 109 24.28 12.34 3.69
N LEU A 110 23.95 11.07 3.95
CA LEU A 110 24.89 10.10 4.48
C LEU A 110 25.88 9.61 3.40
N PRO A 111 27.16 9.41 3.74
CA PRO A 111 28.14 8.77 2.85
C PRO A 111 27.65 7.39 2.37
N ARG A 112 27.89 7.04 1.10
CA ARG A 112 27.36 5.82 0.46
C ARG A 112 27.56 4.54 1.28
N LEU A 113 28.72 4.38 1.92
CA LEU A 113 29.04 3.20 2.73
C LEU A 113 28.17 3.13 3.99
N ILE A 114 28.02 4.24 4.70
CA ILE A 114 27.20 4.36 5.91
C ILE A 114 25.72 4.23 5.54
N ARG A 115 25.31 4.90 4.47
CA ARG A 115 23.92 4.94 4.01
C ARG A 115 23.38 3.55 3.72
N ARG A 116 24.12 2.71 2.98
CA ARG A 116 23.70 1.33 2.68
C ARG A 116 23.48 0.48 3.93
N GLY A 117 24.39 0.60 4.91
CA GLY A 117 24.25 -0.10 6.18
C GLY A 117 23.02 0.37 6.98
N PHE A 118 22.79 1.69 6.99
CA PHE A 118 21.65 2.31 7.67
C PHE A 118 20.31 1.99 6.99
N GLU A 119 20.24 2.06 5.65
CA GLU A 119 19.07 1.68 4.85
C GLU A 119 18.68 0.21 5.12
N GLU A 120 19.64 -0.71 5.10
CA GLU A 120 19.40 -2.14 5.40
C GLU A 120 18.90 -2.33 6.85
N MET A 121 19.46 -1.60 7.81
CA MET A 121 18.99 -1.62 9.19
C MET A 121 17.55 -1.11 9.31
N LEU A 122 17.22 0.01 8.68
CA LEU A 122 15.88 0.61 8.74
C LEU A 122 14.83 -0.27 8.03
N LEU A 123 15.18 -0.89 6.90
CA LEU A 123 14.31 -1.86 6.20
C LEU A 123 13.96 -3.04 7.11
N ARG A 124 14.97 -3.63 7.79
CA ARG A 124 14.77 -4.76 8.70
C ARG A 124 13.90 -4.41 9.91
N ARG A 125 13.90 -3.15 10.34
CA ARG A 125 13.06 -2.63 11.43
C ARG A 125 11.72 -2.07 10.94
N ALA A 126 11.43 -2.15 9.63
CA ALA A 126 10.23 -1.58 9.02
C ALA A 126 10.07 -0.06 9.21
N TYR A 127 11.18 0.68 9.36
CA TYR A 127 11.20 2.16 9.37
C TYR A 127 11.44 2.77 8.00
N LEU A 128 11.93 1.99 7.03
CA LEU A 128 12.13 2.43 5.66
C LEU A 128 11.25 1.59 4.73
N THR A 129 10.53 2.27 3.85
CA THR A 129 9.72 1.66 2.79
C THR A 129 10.53 1.48 1.50
N GLY A 130 10.04 0.64 0.60
CA GLY A 130 10.59 0.48 -0.75
C GLY A 130 10.53 1.76 -1.57
N ALA A 131 9.52 2.61 -1.31
CA ALA A 131 9.38 3.93 -1.94
C ALA A 131 10.53 4.86 -1.54
N GLU A 132 10.79 4.97 -0.23
CA GLU A 132 11.86 5.81 0.33
C GLU A 132 13.25 5.29 -0.05
N LEU A 133 13.42 3.96 -0.07
CA LEU A 133 14.64 3.33 -0.58
C LEU A 133 14.88 3.76 -2.04
N ALA A 134 13.86 3.65 -2.90
CA ALA A 134 13.98 4.03 -4.31
C ALA A 134 14.30 5.51 -4.53
N ALA A 135 13.62 6.40 -3.80
CA ALA A 135 13.88 7.83 -3.86
C ALA A 135 15.30 8.18 -3.38
N THR A 136 15.82 7.46 -2.40
CA THR A 136 17.17 7.70 -1.87
C THR A 136 18.26 7.25 -2.85
N GLU A 137 18.15 6.06 -3.45
CA GLU A 137 19.22 5.56 -4.33
C GLU A 137 19.23 6.23 -5.70
N THR A 138 18.07 6.55 -6.30
CA THR A 138 18.03 7.25 -7.60
C THR A 138 18.74 8.60 -7.58
N ALA A 139 18.61 9.36 -6.49
CA ALA A 139 19.34 10.61 -6.30
C ALA A 139 20.85 10.40 -6.16
N ALA A 140 21.29 9.26 -5.61
CA ALA A 140 22.69 8.95 -5.41
C ALA A 140 23.40 8.55 -6.72
N ASP A 141 22.68 7.87 -7.61
CA ASP A 141 23.18 7.56 -8.95
C ASP A 141 23.25 8.82 -9.82
N ALA A 142 22.32 9.78 -9.65
CA ALA A 142 22.38 11.09 -10.31
C ALA A 142 23.60 11.92 -9.87
N LEU A 143 24.02 11.80 -8.61
CA LEU A 143 25.25 12.41 -8.07
C LEU A 143 26.56 11.78 -8.59
N GLN A 144 26.50 10.67 -9.34
CA GLN A 144 27.64 10.16 -10.10
C GLN A 144 27.86 10.86 -11.46
N GLN A 145 27.11 11.92 -11.77
CA GLN A 145 27.45 12.86 -12.86
C GLN A 145 28.24 14.07 -12.33
N GLY A 146 29.48 13.82 -11.90
CA GLY A 146 30.68 14.67 -12.04
C GLY A 146 30.82 16.04 -11.35
N GLY A 147 29.77 16.85 -11.20
CA GLY A 147 29.95 18.30 -10.92
C GLY A 147 29.81 18.74 -9.45
N VAL A 148 28.87 18.13 -8.72
CA VAL A 148 28.38 18.71 -7.44
C VAL A 148 29.23 18.31 -6.24
N LEU A 149 29.87 17.13 -6.28
CA LEU A 149 30.71 16.63 -5.17
C LEU A 149 31.95 17.52 -4.96
N TRP A 150 32.56 18.00 -6.05
CA TRP A 150 33.69 18.95 -6.00
C TRP A 150 33.27 20.33 -5.47
N GLY A 151 32.06 20.78 -5.79
CA GLY A 151 31.48 22.02 -5.25
C GLY A 151 31.26 21.95 -3.73
N ARG A 152 30.77 20.81 -3.22
CA ARG A 152 30.57 20.56 -1.78
C ARG A 152 31.87 20.36 -1.00
N PHE A 153 32.86 19.70 -1.59
CA PHE A 153 34.18 19.57 -0.95
C PHE A 153 34.83 20.95 -0.80
N LYS A 154 34.74 21.82 -1.83
CA LYS A 154 35.19 23.21 -1.73
C LYS A 154 34.38 24.03 -0.72
N SER A 155 33.06 23.85 -0.61
CA SER A 155 32.25 24.60 0.35
C SER A 155 32.53 24.25 1.82
N TYR A 156 33.05 23.06 2.11
CA TYR A 156 33.54 22.72 3.46
C TYR A 156 34.81 23.51 3.84
N PHE A 157 35.58 23.97 2.85
CA PHE A 157 36.78 24.79 3.04
C PHE A 157 36.55 26.29 2.78
N VAL A 158 35.34 26.70 2.41
CA VAL A 158 34.98 28.10 2.13
C VAL A 158 33.77 28.48 2.99
N LYS A 159 33.99 29.36 3.98
CA LYS A 159 32.92 30.01 4.77
C LYS A 159 32.12 30.98 3.90
N SER A 160 31.17 30.48 3.12
CA SER A 160 29.91 31.14 2.74
C SER A 160 29.35 30.47 1.50
N GLN A 161 28.26 29.71 1.68
CA GLN A 161 27.11 29.65 0.78
C GLN A 161 26.10 28.68 1.39
N THR A 162 24.86 29.13 1.55
CA THR A 162 23.71 28.27 1.85
C THR A 162 23.46 27.36 0.64
N PRO A 163 23.58 26.03 0.76
CA PRO A 163 23.27 25.15 -0.36
C PRO A 163 21.77 25.21 -0.65
N ALA A 164 21.41 25.50 -1.90
CA ALA A 164 20.03 25.42 -2.38
C ALA A 164 19.46 24.02 -2.16
N PRO A 165 18.13 23.86 -1.96
CA PRO A 165 17.51 22.55 -1.77
C PRO A 165 17.50 21.82 -3.12
N VAL A 166 18.50 20.95 -3.31
CA VAL A 166 18.56 20.11 -4.52
C VAL A 166 17.74 18.85 -4.26
N SER A 167 16.45 18.89 -4.59
CA SER A 167 15.67 17.67 -4.79
C SER A 167 16.12 17.03 -6.11
N LEU A 168 17.26 16.34 -6.07
CA LEU A 168 17.89 15.63 -7.21
C LEU A 168 17.33 14.24 -7.46
N SER A 169 16.39 13.77 -6.63
CA SER A 169 15.74 12.49 -6.89
C SER A 169 14.82 12.65 -8.08
N THR A 170 14.99 11.80 -9.09
CA THR A 170 13.99 11.70 -10.17
C THR A 170 12.74 10.97 -9.69
N ILE A 171 12.72 10.43 -8.47
CA ILE A 171 11.54 9.84 -7.83
C ILE A 171 11.05 10.79 -6.74
N HIS A 172 9.85 11.33 -6.90
CA HIS A 172 9.24 12.28 -5.97
C HIS A 172 8.16 11.58 -5.13
N LEU A 173 8.30 11.62 -3.80
CA LEU A 173 7.37 10.99 -2.88
C LEU A 173 6.25 11.95 -2.47
N TRP A 174 5.03 11.44 -2.43
CA TRP A 174 3.87 12.21 -1.98
C TRP A 174 2.89 11.33 -1.18
N GLY A 175 2.62 11.69 0.06
CA GLY A 175 1.58 11.07 0.86
C GLY A 175 0.19 11.49 0.37
N VAL A 176 -0.69 10.50 0.10
CA VAL A 176 -2.04 10.73 -0.43
C VAL A 176 -3.16 10.56 0.59
N ASP A 177 -2.85 10.12 1.81
CA ASP A 177 -3.86 9.90 2.84
C ASP A 177 -4.40 11.22 3.41
N ASP A 178 -5.65 11.15 3.88
CA ASP A 178 -6.23 12.19 4.73
C ASP A 178 -5.82 11.94 6.19
N PRO A 179 -5.13 12.89 6.87
CA PRO A 179 -4.61 12.67 8.22
C PRO A 179 -5.67 12.35 9.27
N ASP A 180 -6.89 12.89 9.14
CA ASP A 180 -7.95 12.70 10.12
C ASP A 180 -8.63 11.34 9.91
N LEU A 181 -8.89 10.96 8.66
CA LEU A 181 -9.40 9.63 8.33
C LEU A 181 -8.40 8.53 8.67
N TYR A 182 -7.10 8.76 8.42
CA TYR A 182 -6.03 7.86 8.84
C TYR A 182 -6.02 7.67 10.36
N ARG A 183 -6.03 8.76 11.13
CA ARG A 183 -6.08 8.71 12.60
C ARG A 183 -7.32 7.98 13.13
N LYS A 184 -8.49 8.22 12.51
CA LYS A 184 -9.74 7.53 12.88
C LYS A 184 -9.63 6.02 12.62
N ASN A 185 -9.16 5.64 11.44
CA ASN A 185 -8.97 4.24 11.05
C ASN A 185 -7.96 3.53 11.98
N TRP A 186 -6.80 4.14 12.25
CA TRP A 186 -5.77 3.58 13.14
C TRP A 186 -6.28 3.41 14.59
N ARG A 187 -6.99 4.41 15.14
CA ARG A 187 -7.55 4.31 16.50
C ARG A 187 -8.54 3.15 16.62
N ALA A 188 -9.42 2.99 15.63
CA ALA A 188 -10.36 1.88 15.59
C ALA A 188 -9.62 0.53 15.52
N ALA A 189 -8.61 0.42 14.64
CA ALA A 189 -7.77 -0.77 14.54
C ALA A 189 -7.11 -1.14 15.87
N LYS A 190 -6.51 -0.17 16.57
CA LYS A 190 -5.85 -0.37 17.86
C LYS A 190 -6.80 -0.92 18.92
N GLN A 191 -8.05 -0.43 18.96
CA GLN A 191 -9.03 -0.95 19.90
C GLN A 191 -9.51 -2.36 19.51
N VAL A 192 -9.67 -2.64 18.22
CA VAL A 192 -10.02 -3.98 17.74
C VAL A 192 -8.89 -4.98 18.03
N ASP A 193 -7.63 -4.62 17.85
CA ASP A 193 -6.49 -5.48 18.20
C ASP A 193 -6.49 -5.83 19.70
N LYS A 194 -6.79 -4.84 20.55
CA LYS A 194 -6.86 -5.01 22.00
C LYS A 194 -8.00 -5.95 22.45
N TYR A 195 -9.20 -5.80 21.90
CA TYR A 195 -10.40 -6.53 22.37
C TYR A 195 -10.87 -7.66 21.44
N GLY A 196 -10.30 -7.76 20.25
CA GLY A 196 -10.59 -8.75 19.21
C GLY A 196 -10.48 -10.18 19.69
N PRO A 197 -9.40 -10.58 20.41
CA PRO A 197 -9.28 -11.95 20.92
C PRO A 197 -10.44 -12.35 21.84
N GLN A 198 -10.91 -11.44 22.70
CA GLN A 198 -12.05 -11.69 23.59
C GLN A 198 -13.36 -11.82 22.79
N ALA A 199 -13.59 -10.94 21.81
CA ALA A 199 -14.76 -11.01 20.93
C ALA A 199 -14.77 -12.30 20.07
N LEU A 200 -13.61 -12.74 19.59
CA LEU A 200 -13.45 -13.97 18.82
C LEU A 200 -13.69 -15.23 19.66
N ASN A 201 -13.26 -15.23 20.93
CA ASN A 201 -13.54 -16.33 21.85
C ASN A 201 -15.05 -16.51 22.09
N TYR A 202 -15.81 -15.42 22.12
CA TYR A 202 -17.28 -15.47 22.22
C TYR A 202 -17.92 -16.17 21.00
N LEU A 203 -17.39 -15.98 19.79
CA LEU A 203 -17.95 -16.60 18.57
C LEU A 203 -17.63 -18.09 18.42
N ARG A 204 -16.61 -18.61 19.13
CA ARG A 204 -16.11 -19.97 18.93
C ARG A 204 -17.18 -21.05 19.19
N PRO A 205 -17.98 -21.02 20.27
CA PRO A 205 -19.05 -22.01 20.50
C PRO A 205 -20.14 -21.94 19.43
N THR A 206 -20.58 -20.73 19.07
CA THR A 206 -21.60 -20.50 18.04
C THR A 206 -21.15 -21.05 16.68
N LYS A 207 -19.87 -20.88 16.32
CA LYS A 207 -19.29 -21.49 15.11
C LYS A 207 -19.31 -23.01 15.15
N GLY A 208 -19.11 -23.62 16.32
CA GLY A 208 -19.19 -25.08 16.50
C GLY A 208 -20.61 -25.59 16.22
N ILE A 209 -21.61 -25.02 16.87
CA ILE A 209 -23.01 -25.43 16.77
C ILE A 209 -23.55 -25.26 15.33
N LEU A 210 -23.24 -24.14 14.69
CA LEU A 210 -23.81 -23.85 13.36
C LEU A 210 -23.24 -24.71 12.24
N LYS A 211 -22.09 -25.39 12.44
CA LYS A 211 -21.58 -26.38 11.48
C LYS A 211 -22.50 -27.60 11.34
N GLU A 212 -23.34 -27.87 12.32
CA GLU A 212 -24.15 -29.10 12.41
C GLU A 212 -25.62 -28.91 11.99
N GLY A 213 -26.09 -27.68 11.74
CA GLY A 213 -27.52 -27.47 11.37
C GLY A 213 -27.95 -26.08 10.94
N ALA A 214 -27.05 -25.12 10.71
CA ALA A 214 -27.43 -23.75 10.35
C ALA A 214 -27.69 -23.58 8.85
N GLY A 215 -28.61 -22.67 8.50
CA GLY A 215 -28.78 -22.20 7.13
C GLY A 215 -27.50 -21.55 6.59
N LYS A 216 -27.18 -21.79 5.31
CA LYS A 216 -25.97 -21.30 4.62
C LYS A 216 -25.72 -19.79 4.80
N SER A 217 -26.78 -18.98 4.87
CA SER A 217 -26.71 -17.53 5.09
C SER A 217 -26.09 -17.15 6.44
N MET A 218 -26.49 -17.83 7.52
CA MET A 218 -25.97 -17.59 8.86
C MET A 218 -24.49 -17.98 8.98
N GLN A 219 -24.12 -19.12 8.39
CA GLN A 219 -22.71 -19.56 8.36
C GLN A 219 -21.83 -18.54 7.63
N LYS A 220 -22.29 -18.04 6.47
CA LYS A 220 -21.61 -16.99 5.71
C LYS A 220 -21.45 -15.72 6.55
N GLN A 221 -22.51 -15.26 7.21
CA GLN A 221 -22.42 -14.06 8.05
C GLN A 221 -21.43 -14.23 9.20
N LEU A 222 -21.42 -15.39 9.86
CA LEU A 222 -20.50 -15.64 10.96
C LEU A 222 -19.03 -15.70 10.52
N ASP A 223 -18.77 -16.16 9.29
CA ASP A 223 -17.44 -16.03 8.68
C ASP A 223 -17.06 -14.56 8.48
N LEU A 224 -17.97 -13.76 7.92
CA LEU A 224 -17.76 -12.33 7.71
C LEU A 224 -17.52 -11.56 9.03
N VAL A 225 -18.30 -11.82 10.08
CA VAL A 225 -18.07 -11.22 11.41
C VAL A 225 -16.70 -11.62 11.98
N THR A 226 -16.28 -12.88 11.75
CA THR A 226 -14.95 -13.30 12.21
C THR A 226 -13.86 -12.55 11.46
N LYS A 227 -13.96 -12.45 10.14
CA LYS A 227 -13.03 -11.66 9.33
C LYS A 227 -13.04 -10.18 9.72
N LEU A 228 -14.22 -9.62 10.01
CA LEU A 228 -14.39 -8.26 10.51
C LEU A 228 -13.57 -8.03 11.78
N LEU A 229 -13.75 -8.89 12.80
CA LEU A 229 -13.04 -8.80 14.08
C LEU A 229 -11.54 -9.06 13.97
N MET A 230 -11.10 -9.73 12.90
CA MET A 230 -9.69 -9.93 12.58
C MET A 230 -9.12 -8.82 11.70
N LEU A 231 -9.94 -7.84 11.29
CA LEU A 231 -9.61 -6.80 10.31
C LEU A 231 -9.12 -7.37 8.96
N ARG A 232 -9.78 -8.43 8.48
CA ARG A 232 -9.41 -9.20 7.26
C ARG A 232 -10.45 -9.22 6.13
N LEU A 233 -11.57 -8.52 6.27
CA LEU A 233 -12.52 -8.35 5.16
C LEU A 233 -11.88 -7.61 3.99
N GLN A 234 -12.19 -8.08 2.78
CA GLN A 234 -12.05 -7.33 1.53
C GLN A 234 -13.23 -6.35 1.34
N PRO A 235 -13.13 -5.36 0.43
CA PRO A 235 -14.20 -4.38 0.22
C PRO A 235 -15.56 -4.99 -0.16
N ASP A 236 -15.58 -6.00 -1.03
CA ASP A 236 -16.78 -6.73 -1.41
C ASP A 236 -17.34 -7.58 -0.26
N GLU A 237 -16.47 -8.20 0.53
CA GLU A 237 -16.86 -8.91 1.75
C GLU A 237 -17.46 -7.97 2.80
N TYR A 238 -16.93 -6.74 2.94
CA TYR A 238 -17.50 -5.72 3.83
C TYR A 238 -18.89 -5.26 3.36
N ARG A 239 -19.09 -5.07 2.05
CA ARG A 239 -20.43 -4.82 1.50
C ARG A 239 -21.39 -5.98 1.77
N ALA A 240 -20.95 -7.22 1.60
CA ALA A 240 -21.74 -8.40 1.92
C ALA A 240 -22.06 -8.50 3.43
N TYR A 241 -21.10 -8.14 4.29
CA TYR A 241 -21.28 -8.10 5.74
C TYR A 241 -22.39 -7.12 6.14
N LEU A 242 -22.42 -5.93 5.55
CA LEU A 242 -23.44 -4.92 5.84
C LEU A 242 -24.85 -5.40 5.48
N GLN A 243 -25.01 -6.12 4.36
CA GLN A 243 -26.30 -6.71 3.97
C GLN A 243 -26.82 -7.74 4.98
N GLY A 244 -25.91 -8.52 5.57
CA GLY A 244 -26.23 -9.55 6.57
C GLY A 244 -26.15 -9.08 8.02
N ARG A 245 -25.90 -7.78 8.28
CA ARG A 245 -25.56 -7.26 9.62
C ARG A 245 -26.60 -7.60 10.70
N ALA A 246 -27.88 -7.67 10.34
CA ALA A 246 -28.96 -8.03 11.26
C ALA A 246 -28.86 -9.47 11.79
N LEU A 247 -28.13 -10.35 11.09
CA LEU A 247 -27.89 -11.74 11.50
C LEU A 247 -26.71 -11.89 12.48
N ASN A 248 -26.04 -10.79 12.85
CA ASN A 248 -24.93 -10.84 13.80
C ASN A 248 -25.42 -11.34 15.18
N PRO A 249 -24.65 -12.20 15.85
CA PRO A 249 -24.88 -12.52 17.26
C PRO A 249 -24.95 -11.24 18.10
N GLN A 250 -25.89 -11.16 19.05
CA GLN A 250 -26.02 -9.96 19.89
C GLN A 250 -24.93 -9.91 20.97
N GLY A 251 -24.49 -11.04 21.52
CA GLY A 251 -23.29 -11.13 22.37
C GLY A 251 -23.22 -10.22 23.62
N PRO A 252 -22.16 -10.37 24.42
CA PRO A 252 -21.90 -9.50 25.56
C PRO A 252 -21.47 -8.09 25.12
N PRO A 253 -21.51 -7.08 26.01
CA PRO A 253 -21.15 -5.70 25.68
C PRO A 253 -19.78 -5.54 25.02
N VAL A 254 -18.76 -6.29 25.49
CA VAL A 254 -17.41 -6.25 24.89
C VAL A 254 -17.43 -6.70 23.44
N TYR A 255 -18.20 -7.73 23.10
CA TYR A 255 -18.33 -8.19 21.72
C TYR A 255 -19.01 -7.14 20.85
N GLN A 256 -20.12 -6.57 21.30
CA GLN A 256 -20.87 -5.54 20.55
C GLN A 256 -20.00 -4.31 20.28
N GLN A 257 -19.26 -3.87 21.29
CA GLN A 257 -18.36 -2.74 21.18
C GLN A 257 -17.21 -3.01 20.20
N THR A 258 -16.60 -4.20 20.25
CA THR A 258 -15.53 -4.57 19.30
C THR A 258 -16.04 -4.68 17.86
N VAL A 259 -17.26 -5.21 17.65
CA VAL A 259 -17.90 -5.21 16.32
C VAL A 259 -18.08 -3.78 15.83
N LYS A 260 -18.63 -2.88 16.66
CA LYS A 260 -18.81 -1.47 16.30
C LYS A 260 -17.47 -0.79 15.93
N LEU A 261 -16.42 -1.02 16.72
CA LEU A 261 -15.08 -0.49 16.44
C LEU A 261 -14.52 -1.04 15.12
N ALA A 262 -14.74 -2.33 14.81
CA ALA A 262 -14.33 -2.90 13.54
C ALA A 262 -15.14 -2.32 12.36
N GLU A 263 -16.44 -2.04 12.54
CA GLU A 263 -17.24 -1.32 11.55
C GLU A 263 -16.73 0.11 11.33
N GLU A 264 -16.36 0.82 12.40
CA GLU A 264 -15.75 2.15 12.32
C GLU A 264 -14.41 2.12 11.58
N TYR A 265 -13.60 1.07 11.79
CA TYR A 265 -12.37 0.83 11.03
C TYR A 265 -12.66 0.74 9.53
N TYR A 266 -13.59 -0.14 9.11
CA TYR A 266 -13.87 -0.35 7.69
C TYR A 266 -14.55 0.84 7.03
N LEU A 267 -15.44 1.53 7.74
CA LEU A 267 -16.03 2.78 7.25
C LEU A 267 -14.93 3.83 7.01
N ALA A 268 -13.99 3.99 7.94
CA ALA A 268 -12.87 4.91 7.76
C ALA A 268 -11.93 4.45 6.63
N ALA A 269 -11.69 3.14 6.48
CA ALA A 269 -10.86 2.61 5.40
C ALA A 269 -11.48 2.86 4.01
N ASP A 270 -12.80 2.72 3.86
CA ASP A 270 -13.53 3.05 2.62
C ASP A 270 -13.46 4.55 2.30
N GLN A 271 -13.65 5.40 3.31
CA GLN A 271 -13.49 6.86 3.18
C GLN A 271 -12.05 7.25 2.79
N ARG A 272 -11.03 6.57 3.35
CA ARG A 272 -9.62 6.74 2.97
C ARG A 272 -9.38 6.37 1.51
N SER A 273 -9.96 5.28 0.99
CA SER A 273 -9.84 4.91 -0.43
C SER A 273 -10.30 6.05 -1.35
N HIS A 274 -11.43 6.68 -1.04
CA HIS A 274 -11.96 7.81 -1.80
C HIS A 274 -11.05 9.04 -1.71
N ALA A 275 -10.63 9.40 -0.49
CA ALA A 275 -9.73 10.54 -0.28
C ALA A 275 -8.39 10.35 -0.99
N MET A 276 -7.80 9.15 -0.93
CA MET A 276 -6.56 8.81 -1.64
C MET A 276 -6.73 8.89 -3.16
N ALA A 277 -7.84 8.41 -3.72
CA ALA A 277 -8.11 8.52 -5.15
C ALA A 277 -8.26 9.99 -5.61
N ASP A 278 -8.89 10.84 -4.78
CA ASP A 278 -9.01 12.27 -5.04
C ASP A 278 -7.67 12.99 -4.96
N ASN A 279 -6.88 12.72 -3.93
CA ASN A 279 -5.57 13.30 -3.74
C ASN A 279 -4.58 12.85 -4.82
N LEU A 280 -4.63 11.57 -5.21
CA LEU A 280 -3.91 11.04 -6.38
C LEU A 280 -4.28 11.82 -7.63
N LYS A 281 -5.58 12.04 -7.90
CA LYS A 281 -6.02 12.76 -9.10
C LYS A 281 -5.59 14.23 -9.10
N LYS A 282 -5.62 14.89 -7.94
CA LYS A 282 -5.14 16.27 -7.79
C LYS A 282 -3.64 16.40 -8.06
N ARG A 283 -2.87 15.34 -7.75
CA ARG A 283 -1.41 15.35 -7.85
C ARG A 283 -0.89 14.82 -9.19
N MET A 284 -1.57 13.85 -9.79
CA MET A 284 -1.19 13.34 -11.10
C MET A 284 -1.32 14.45 -12.16
N GLY A 285 -0.31 14.60 -13.01
CA GLY A 285 -0.37 15.54 -14.14
C GLY A 285 -1.44 15.14 -15.16
N ALA A 286 -1.89 16.11 -15.96
CA ALA A 286 -2.78 15.87 -17.09
C ALA A 286 -2.06 15.28 -18.31
N ASP A 287 -0.74 15.46 -18.37
CA ASP A 287 0.08 15.06 -19.51
C ASP A 287 0.54 13.59 -19.42
N ALA A 288 0.92 13.02 -20.57
CA ALA A 288 1.40 11.64 -20.70
C ALA A 288 2.51 11.26 -19.71
N GLY A 289 2.34 10.17 -18.98
CA GLY A 289 3.39 9.70 -18.06
C GLY A 289 2.87 8.74 -17.02
N ILE A 290 3.80 8.20 -16.23
CA ILE A 290 3.50 7.24 -15.18
C ILE A 290 3.42 7.98 -13.84
N THR A 291 2.30 7.82 -13.14
CA THR A 291 2.18 8.12 -11.70
C THR A 291 2.00 6.81 -10.96
N VAL A 292 2.77 6.59 -9.90
CA VAL A 292 2.66 5.37 -9.10
C VAL A 292 1.83 5.66 -7.86
N LEU A 293 0.97 4.72 -7.45
CA LEU A 293 0.35 4.67 -6.13
C LEU A 293 0.80 3.40 -5.41
N ILE A 294 1.36 3.52 -4.22
CA ILE A 294 1.69 2.40 -3.34
C ILE A 294 0.63 2.37 -2.24
N SER A 295 -0.11 1.26 -2.19
CA SER A 295 -1.22 1.09 -1.24
C SER A 295 -1.40 -0.38 -0.87
N GLY A 296 -2.02 -0.66 0.27
CA GLY A 296 -2.42 -2.00 0.68
C GLY A 296 -3.49 -2.61 -0.24
N GLY A 297 -3.62 -3.93 -0.15
CA GLY A 297 -4.57 -4.70 -0.98
C GLY A 297 -6.03 -4.25 -0.83
N PHE A 298 -6.43 -3.86 0.39
CA PHE A 298 -7.80 -3.40 0.66
C PHE A 298 -8.18 -2.15 -0.17
N HIS A 299 -7.28 -1.17 -0.26
CA HIS A 299 -7.54 0.09 -0.96
C HIS A 299 -7.44 -0.05 -2.49
N THR A 300 -6.55 -0.92 -2.97
CA THR A 300 -6.21 -1.05 -4.39
C THR A 300 -7.45 -1.34 -5.25
N GLY A 301 -8.33 -2.25 -4.81
CA GLY A 301 -9.53 -2.62 -5.58
C GLY A 301 -10.53 -1.47 -5.71
N GLU A 302 -10.84 -0.80 -4.60
CA GLU A 302 -11.80 0.32 -4.59
C GLU A 302 -11.27 1.52 -5.38
N ILE A 303 -9.98 1.85 -5.22
CA ILE A 303 -9.34 2.91 -6.02
C ILE A 303 -9.36 2.55 -7.51
N GLY A 304 -9.12 1.29 -7.88
CA GLY A 304 -9.24 0.81 -9.25
C GLY A 304 -10.63 1.10 -9.84
N GLU A 305 -11.70 0.79 -9.13
CA GLU A 305 -13.07 1.10 -9.57
C GLU A 305 -13.34 2.62 -9.69
N ILE A 306 -12.80 3.44 -8.79
CA ILE A 306 -12.87 4.90 -8.89
C ILE A 306 -12.14 5.39 -10.15
N LEU A 307 -10.96 4.86 -10.46
CA LEU A 307 -10.20 5.20 -11.67
C LEU A 307 -10.93 4.77 -12.95
N LYS A 308 -11.56 3.59 -12.97
CA LYS A 308 -12.42 3.14 -14.10
C LYS A 308 -13.54 4.14 -14.36
N LYS A 309 -14.29 4.52 -13.32
CA LYS A 309 -15.39 5.49 -13.41
C LYS A 309 -14.93 6.86 -13.92
N ARG A 310 -13.66 7.22 -13.65
CA ARG A 310 -13.04 8.48 -14.09
C ARG A 310 -12.35 8.39 -15.45
N ASN A 311 -12.41 7.26 -16.13
CA ASN A 311 -11.70 7.00 -17.39
C ASN A 311 -10.18 7.21 -17.29
N ILE A 312 -9.59 6.89 -16.13
CA ILE A 312 -8.14 6.95 -15.93
C ILE A 312 -7.57 5.54 -16.12
N PRO A 313 -6.69 5.32 -17.11
CA PRO A 313 -6.10 4.01 -17.31
C PRO A 313 -5.18 3.67 -16.13
N PHE A 314 -5.15 2.39 -15.76
CA PHE A 314 -4.27 1.93 -14.70
C PHE A 314 -3.76 0.50 -14.92
N ALA A 315 -2.67 0.17 -14.23
CA ALA A 315 -2.21 -1.20 -14.03
C ALA A 315 -1.99 -1.48 -12.55
N VAL A 316 -2.21 -2.71 -12.11
CA VAL A 316 -1.92 -3.17 -10.74
C VAL A 316 -0.75 -4.15 -10.78
N ILE A 317 0.23 -3.90 -9.92
CA ILE A 317 1.39 -4.78 -9.73
C ILE A 317 1.33 -5.33 -8.31
N THR A 318 1.36 -6.65 -8.19
CA THR A 318 1.54 -7.36 -6.93
C THR A 318 3.00 -7.82 -6.84
N PRO A 319 3.81 -7.26 -5.92
CA PRO A 319 5.19 -7.70 -5.72
C PRO A 319 5.27 -9.19 -5.34
N ASP A 320 6.34 -9.85 -5.78
CA ASP A 320 6.60 -11.25 -5.44
C ASP A 320 7.02 -11.37 -3.96
N VAL A 321 6.59 -12.45 -3.30
CA VAL A 321 6.82 -12.69 -1.87
C VAL A 321 7.55 -14.01 -1.68
N LYS A 322 8.86 -13.93 -1.44
CA LYS A 322 9.72 -15.12 -1.32
C LYS A 322 9.77 -15.71 0.09
N VAL A 323 9.67 -14.86 1.10
CA VAL A 323 9.75 -15.24 2.52
C VAL A 323 8.76 -14.40 3.30
N LEU A 324 7.99 -15.04 4.18
CA LEU A 324 7.11 -14.37 5.16
C LEU A 324 7.90 -14.14 6.45
N ASP A 325 8.64 -13.03 6.55
CA ASP A 325 9.46 -12.63 7.71
C ASP A 325 8.76 -11.62 8.65
N GLN A 326 7.44 -11.49 8.54
CA GLN A 326 6.61 -10.37 9.02
C GLN A 326 6.51 -10.20 10.56
N ASP A 327 6.64 -11.27 11.33
CA ASP A 327 5.93 -11.34 12.63
C ASP A 327 6.59 -10.55 13.78
N GLN A 328 7.91 -10.33 13.75
CA GLN A 328 8.62 -9.62 14.82
C GLN A 328 8.76 -8.11 14.57
N ALA A 329 9.14 -7.70 13.36
CA ALA A 329 9.37 -6.29 13.02
C ALA A 329 8.06 -5.48 13.00
N TYR A 330 6.99 -6.05 12.43
CA TYR A 330 5.67 -5.42 12.40
C TYR A 330 5.12 -5.15 13.82
N LYS A 331 5.24 -6.14 14.72
CA LYS A 331 4.81 -6.02 16.12
C LYS A 331 5.69 -5.09 16.94
N ALA A 332 6.94 -4.86 16.55
CA ALA A 332 7.81 -3.89 17.22
C ALA A 332 7.38 -2.46 16.86
N ARG A 333 7.12 -2.18 15.58
CA ARG A 333 6.68 -0.85 15.13
C ARG A 333 5.35 -0.42 15.75
N LEU A 334 4.35 -1.30 15.80
CA LEU A 334 3.06 -0.99 16.43
C LEU A 334 3.18 -0.65 17.93
N ARG A 335 4.24 -1.11 18.60
CA ARG A 335 4.51 -0.84 20.02
C ARG A 335 5.32 0.44 20.28
N GLU A 336 6.01 0.96 19.28
CA GLU A 336 6.84 2.18 19.41
C GLU A 336 6.10 3.46 19.02
N GLU A 337 4.98 3.36 18.30
CA GLU A 337 4.02 4.45 18.10
C GLU A 337 3.12 4.69 19.35
N GLU A 338 3.59 4.27 20.55
CA GLU A 338 3.00 4.49 21.88
C GLU A 338 3.58 5.72 22.59
#